data_AF-A0A930RF13-F1
#
_entry.id   AF-A0A930RF13-F1
#
_cell.length_a   1.000
_cell.length_b   1.000
_cell.length_c   1.000
_cell.angle_alpha   90.00
_cell.angle_beta   90.00
_cell.angle_gamma   90.00
#
_symmetry.space_group_name_H-M   'P 1'
#
loop_
_entity.id
_entity.type
_entity.pdbx_description
1 polymer ?
#
loop_
_entity_poly.entity_id
_entity_poly.type
_entity_poly.pdbx_seq_one_letter_code
_entity_poly.pdbx_strand_id
1 'polypeptide(L)'
;FAEGLAKTILGLIREEIRGAGLMAKLGALLLMPTLRHLGKRLDVREYGGAPLLGVNGCCVIGHGSSDAKSIASAIGVTVSYVNGKVLDQIRDALAKEEEETGRV
;
A
#
# COMPACT_ATOMS: atom_id res chain seq x y z
N PHE A 1 -0.91 -1.67 -12.38
CA PHE A 1 -2.27 -1.75 -12.94
C PHE A 1 -3.32 -1.11 -12.03
N ALA A 2 -3.53 -1.62 -10.80
CA ALA A 2 -4.51 -1.07 -9.86
C ALA A 2 -4.32 0.42 -9.51
N GLU A 3 -3.07 0.88 -9.31
CA GLU A 3 -2.79 2.30 -9.05
C GLU A 3 -3.19 3.21 -10.22
N GLY A 4 -2.91 2.78 -11.45
CA GLY A 4 -3.27 3.52 -12.65
C GLY A 4 -4.78 3.66 -12.79
N LEU A 5 -5.52 2.56 -12.57
CA LEU A 5 -6.99 2.56 -12.54
C LEU A 5 -7.54 3.50 -11.46
N ALA A 6 -6.99 3.46 -10.25
CA ALA A 6 -7.42 4.31 -9.15
C ALA A 6 -7.20 5.81 -9.45
N LYS A 7 -6.03 6.16 -10.02
CA LYS A 7 -5.75 7.53 -10.47
C LYS A 7 -6.72 7.98 -11.57
N THR A 8 -7.03 7.11 -12.53
CA THR A 8 -7.99 7.40 -13.60
C THR A 8 -9.39 7.66 -13.04
N ILE A 9 -9.91 6.80 -12.17
CA ILE A 9 -11.24 6.97 -11.55
C ILE A 9 -11.32 8.27 -10.76
N LEU A 10 -10.31 8.57 -9.92
CA LEU A 10 -10.25 9.83 -9.17
C LEU A 10 -10.15 11.05 -10.08
N GLY A 11 -9.47 10.92 -11.22
CA GLY A 11 -9.39 11.94 -12.27
C GLY A 11 -10.76 12.25 -12.86
N LEU A 12 -11.48 11.21 -13.33
CA LEU A 12 -12.82 11.34 -13.92
C LEU A 12 -13.81 11.98 -12.95
N ILE A 13 -13.80 11.58 -11.68
CA ILE A 13 -14.66 12.18 -10.64
C ILE A 13 -14.37 13.69 -10.49
N ARG A 14 -13.10 14.08 -10.48
CA ARG A 14 -12.72 15.50 -10.37
C ARG A 14 -13.11 16.30 -11.60
N GLU A 15 -13.03 15.70 -12.78
CA GLU A 15 -13.39 16.33 -14.06
C GLU A 15 -14.89 16.62 -14.11
N GLU A 16 -15.74 15.64 -13.76
CA GLU A 16 -17.19 15.81 -13.67
C GLU A 16 -17.58 16.89 -12.67
N ILE A 17 -16.98 16.91 -11.47
CA ILE A 17 -17.25 17.95 -10.46
C ILE A 17 -16.87 19.36 -10.97
N ARG A 18 -15.79 19.47 -11.76
CA ARG A 18 -15.34 20.76 -12.31
C ARG A 18 -16.28 21.28 -13.40
N GLY A 19 -16.75 20.38 -14.27
CA GLY A 19 -17.71 20.66 -15.33
C GLY A 19 -19.14 20.93 -14.82
N ALA A 20 -19.46 20.47 -13.60
CA ALA A 20 -20.79 20.60 -13.05
C ALA A 20 -21.12 22.01 -12.50
N GLY A 21 -22.42 22.26 -12.32
CA GLY A 21 -22.97 23.52 -11.81
C GLY A 21 -22.66 23.79 -10.33
N LEU A 22 -23.05 24.99 -9.85
CA LEU A 22 -22.80 25.47 -8.48
C LEU A 22 -23.23 24.48 -7.38
N MET A 23 -24.36 23.79 -7.56
CA MET A 23 -24.87 22.82 -6.58
C MET A 23 -23.98 21.58 -6.45
N ALA A 24 -23.47 21.05 -7.55
CA ALA A 24 -22.57 19.91 -7.54
C ALA A 24 -21.22 20.26 -6.88
N LYS A 25 -20.73 21.48 -7.11
CA LYS A 25 -19.52 22.00 -6.46
C LYS A 25 -19.69 22.14 -4.95
N LEU A 26 -20.87 22.58 -4.51
CA LEU A 26 -21.21 22.68 -3.09
C LEU A 26 -21.28 21.29 -2.43
N GLY A 27 -21.91 20.31 -3.09
CA GLY A 27 -21.92 18.92 -2.64
C GLY A 27 -20.52 18.32 -2.56
N ALA A 28 -19.67 18.58 -3.56
CA ALA A 28 -18.29 18.15 -3.56
C ALA A 28 -17.46 18.78 -2.44
N LEU A 29 -17.74 20.04 -2.06
CA LEU A 29 -17.08 20.72 -0.95
C LEU A 29 -17.40 20.00 0.38
N LEU A 30 -18.66 19.63 0.59
CA LEU A 30 -19.08 18.88 1.78
C LEU A 30 -18.43 17.49 1.83
N LEU A 31 -18.28 16.83 0.68
CA LEU A 31 -17.64 15.51 0.57
C LEU A 31 -16.11 15.56 0.54
N MET A 32 -15.50 16.75 0.44
CA MET A 32 -14.07 16.91 0.24
C MET A 32 -13.18 16.21 1.29
N PRO A 33 -13.51 16.20 2.59
CA PRO A 33 -12.74 15.44 3.58
C PRO A 33 -12.70 13.94 3.27
N THR A 34 -13.86 13.37 2.92
CA THR A 34 -14.01 11.95 2.56
C THR A 34 -13.28 11.62 1.27
N LEU A 35 -13.38 12.47 0.24
CA LEU A 35 -12.68 12.30 -1.03
C LEU A 35 -11.16 12.36 -0.87
N ARG A 36 -10.66 13.23 0.02
CA ARG A 36 -9.23 13.29 0.37
C ARG A 36 -8.77 12.02 1.07
N HIS A 37 -9.56 11.50 2.00
CA HIS A 37 -9.25 10.25 2.70
C HIS A 37 -9.25 9.05 1.75
N LEU A 38 -10.22 8.98 0.85
CA LEU A 38 -10.27 7.97 -0.21
C LEU A 38 -9.03 8.04 -1.10
N GLY A 39 -8.64 9.25 -1.52
CA GLY A 39 -7.42 9.47 -2.30
C GLY A 39 -6.16 8.94 -1.60
N LYS A 40 -6.04 9.12 -0.27
CA LYS A 40 -4.93 8.57 0.52
C LYS A 40 -4.95 7.04 0.57
N ARG A 41 -6.12 6.43 0.78
CA ARG A 41 -6.25 4.95 0.79
C ARG A 41 -5.90 4.30 -0.54
N LEU A 42 -6.09 5.03 -1.63
CA LEU A 42 -5.76 4.59 -2.99
C LEU A 42 -4.32 4.94 -3.40
N ASP A 43 -3.59 5.68 -2.57
CA ASP A 43 -2.21 6.09 -2.86
C ASP A 43 -1.23 4.97 -2.47
N VAL A 44 -0.72 4.26 -3.47
CA VAL A 44 0.25 3.16 -3.29
C VAL A 44 1.55 3.63 -2.63
N ARG A 45 1.86 4.93 -2.68
CA ARG A 45 3.04 5.51 -2.04
C ARG A 45 3.00 5.45 -0.51
N GLU A 46 1.81 5.33 0.08
CA GLU A 46 1.63 5.16 1.54
C GLU A 46 2.08 3.76 2.01
N TYR A 47 2.16 2.79 1.09
CA TYR A 47 2.51 1.40 1.42
C TYR A 47 4.00 1.09 1.23
N GLY A 48 4.73 1.91 0.47
CA GLY A 48 6.20 1.88 0.39
C GLY A 48 6.85 0.71 -0.37
N GLY A 49 6.26 -0.47 -0.35
CA GLY A 49 6.77 -1.66 -1.02
C GLY A 49 6.23 -2.95 -0.41
N ALA A 50 6.67 -4.09 -0.94
CA ALA A 50 6.28 -5.41 -0.44
C ALA A 50 7.51 -6.20 0.06
N PRO A 51 7.41 -6.92 1.19
CA PRO A 51 8.46 -7.85 1.60
C PRO A 51 8.65 -8.97 0.57
N LEU A 52 9.90 -9.22 0.16
CA LEU A 52 10.29 -10.39 -0.62
C LEU A 52 10.45 -11.58 0.33
N LEU A 53 9.60 -12.59 0.17
CA LEU A 53 9.66 -13.82 0.96
C LEU A 53 10.64 -14.82 0.33
N GLY A 54 11.15 -15.75 1.16
CA GLY A 54 12.09 -16.79 0.73
C GLY A 54 13.56 -16.39 0.75
N VAL A 55 13.89 -15.19 1.22
CA VAL A 55 15.26 -14.75 1.47
C VAL A 55 15.60 -14.80 2.95
N ASN A 56 16.88 -14.97 3.27
CA ASN A 56 17.37 -15.05 4.64
C ASN A 56 17.55 -13.65 5.29
N GLY A 57 16.49 -12.84 5.30
CA GLY A 57 16.55 -11.46 5.79
C GLY A 57 15.32 -10.63 5.48
N CYS A 58 15.33 -9.36 5.90
CA CYS A 58 14.33 -8.39 5.49
C CYS A 58 14.74 -7.77 4.15
N CYS A 59 13.96 -8.02 3.11
CA CYS A 59 14.12 -7.39 1.80
C CYS A 59 12.77 -6.81 1.39
N VAL A 60 12.69 -5.50 1.14
CA VAL A 60 11.46 -4.82 0.68
C VAL A 60 11.67 -4.33 -0.74
N ILE A 61 10.79 -4.76 -1.64
CA ILE A 61 10.82 -4.36 -3.05
C ILE A 61 9.81 -3.22 -3.25
N GLY A 62 10.32 -2.06 -3.63
CA GLY A 62 9.52 -0.90 -4.04
C GLY A 62 9.15 -0.93 -5.53
N HIS A 63 8.32 0.03 -5.94
CA HIS A 63 7.98 0.23 -7.35
C HIS A 63 9.05 1.09 -8.06
N GLY A 64 9.25 0.89 -9.36
CA GLY A 64 10.28 1.61 -10.13
C GLY A 64 10.06 3.13 -10.20
N SER A 65 8.84 3.60 -9.98
CA SER A 65 8.46 5.02 -9.94
C SER A 65 8.50 5.63 -8.53
N SER A 66 9.28 5.04 -7.61
CA SER A 66 9.31 5.46 -6.20
C SER A 66 9.83 6.88 -6.02
N ASP A 67 8.99 7.73 -5.39
CA ASP A 67 9.35 9.06 -4.93
C ASP A 67 9.82 9.04 -3.46
N ALA A 68 10.28 10.18 -2.95
CA ALA A 68 10.80 10.28 -1.57
C ALA A 68 9.80 9.77 -0.51
N LYS A 69 8.49 9.99 -0.73
CA LYS A 69 7.43 9.50 0.17
C LYS A 69 7.31 7.97 0.11
N SER A 70 7.41 7.39 -1.08
CA SER A 70 7.41 5.94 -1.26
C SER A 70 8.57 5.30 -0.52
N ILE A 71 9.79 5.86 -0.64
CA ILE A 71 10.97 5.36 0.06
C ILE A 71 10.82 5.47 1.58
N ALA A 72 10.34 6.61 2.10
CA ALA A 72 10.10 6.77 3.53
C ALA A 72 9.10 5.74 4.06
N SER A 73 8.03 5.46 3.31
CA SER A 73 7.05 4.44 3.65
C SER A 73 7.66 3.04 3.61
N ALA A 74 8.55 2.75 2.65
CA ALA A 74 9.25 1.47 2.54
C ALA A 74 10.13 1.22 3.77
N ILE A 75 10.84 2.25 4.25
CA ILE A 75 11.62 2.20 5.49
C ILE A 75 10.70 1.88 6.67
N GLY A 76 9.51 2.49 6.75
CA GLY A 76 8.51 2.19 7.77
C GLY A 76 8.05 0.72 7.76
N VAL A 77 7.85 0.15 6.56
CA VAL A 77 7.56 -1.29 6.39
C VAL A 77 8.73 -2.14 6.88
N THR A 78 9.97 -1.82 6.51
CA THR A 78 11.17 -2.52 6.97
C THR A 78 11.29 -2.51 8.49
N VAL A 79 11.10 -1.36 9.13
CA VAL A 79 11.13 -1.23 10.61
C VAL A 79 10.05 -2.10 11.24
N SER A 80 8.84 -2.07 10.68
CA SER A 80 7.73 -2.89 11.19
C SER A 80 8.00 -4.39 11.04
N TYR A 81 8.58 -4.80 9.91
CA TYR A 81 8.97 -6.19 9.64
C TYR A 81 10.02 -6.69 10.64
N VAL A 82 11.06 -5.90 10.88
CA VAL A 82 12.15 -6.23 11.81
C VAL A 82 11.65 -6.26 13.26
N ASN A 83 10.92 -5.22 13.69
CA ASN A 83 10.39 -5.16 15.05
C ASN A 83 9.35 -6.26 15.32
N GLY A 84 8.57 -6.62 14.30
CA GLY A 84 7.63 -7.74 14.36
C GLY A 84 8.30 -9.11 14.34
N LYS A 85 9.62 -9.21 14.15
CA LYS A 85 10.35 -10.48 14.00
C LYS A 85 9.73 -11.42 12.97
N VAL A 86 9.27 -10.86 11.86
CA VAL A 86 8.50 -11.61 10.84
C VAL A 86 9.30 -12.78 10.27
N LEU A 87 10.62 -12.61 10.07
CA LEU A 87 11.49 -13.68 9.59
C LEU A 87 11.51 -14.88 10.55
N ASP A 88 11.60 -14.62 11.85
CA ASP A 88 11.63 -15.68 12.86
C ASP A 88 10.29 -16.41 12.91
N GLN A 89 9.17 -15.67 12.85
CA GLN A 89 7.83 -16.27 12.80
C GLN A 89 7.64 -17.19 11.58
N ILE A 90 8.14 -16.79 10.41
CA ILE A 90 8.07 -17.62 9.20
C ILE A 90 8.92 -18.88 9.36
N ARG A 91 10.15 -18.77 9.90
CA ARG A 91 11.02 -19.92 10.16
C ARG A 91 10.37 -20.90 11.14
N ASP A 92 9.83 -20.39 12.24
CA ASP A 92 9.17 -21.20 13.26
C ASP A 92 7.93 -21.91 12.70
N ALA A 93 7.17 -21.24 11.81
CA ALA A 93 6.02 -21.84 11.16
C ALA A 93 6.42 -22.98 10.20
N LEU A 94 7.45 -22.76 9.38
CA LEU A 94 7.95 -23.77 8.46
C LEU A 94 8.53 -24.99 9.18
N ALA A 95 9.30 -24.78 10.26
CA ALA A 95 9.87 -25.88 11.04
C ALA A 95 8.78 -26.78 11.66
N LYS A 96 7.68 -26.19 12.14
CA LYS A 96 6.52 -26.95 12.64
C LYS A 96 5.85 -27.75 11.53
N GLU A 97 5.70 -27.16 10.35
CA GLU A 97 5.09 -27.82 9.20
C GLU A 97 5.95 -28.99 8.70
N GLU A 98 7.28 -28.86 8.71
CA GLU A 98 8.22 -29.94 8.37
C GLU A 98 8.12 -31.14 9.33
N GLU A 99 8.01 -30.86 10.64
CA GLU A 99 7.82 -31.87 11.69
C GLU A 99 6.47 -32.61 11.51
N GLU A 100 5.38 -31.89 11.22
CA GLU A 100 4.06 -32.47 10.99
C GLU A 100 3.96 -33.29 9.69
N THR A 101 4.69 -32.88 8.64
CA THR A 101 4.61 -33.53 7.32
C THR A 101 5.62 -34.68 7.17
N GLY A 102 6.49 -34.93 8.16
CA GLY A 102 7.48 -36.01 8.12
C GLY A 102 8.54 -35.85 7.04
N ARG A 103 8.76 -34.62 6.55
CA ARG A 103 9.80 -34.29 5.57
C ARG A 103 11.04 -33.82 6.32
N VAL A 104 11.85 -34.78 6.78
CA VAL A 104 13.18 -34.54 7.36
C VAL A 104 14.26 -34.92 6.37
#